data_AF-A0A5E7PBC0-F1
#
_entry.id   AF-A0A5E7PBC0-F1
#
_cell.length_a   1.000
_cell.length_b   1.000
_cell.length_c   1.000
_cell.angle_alpha   90.00
_cell.angle_beta   90.00
_cell.angle_gamma   90.00
#
_symmetry.space_group_name_H-M   'P 1'
#
loop_
_entity.id
_entity.type
_entity.pdbx_description
1 polymer ?
#
loop_
_entity_poly.entity_id
_entity_poly.type
_entity_poly.pdbx_seq_one_letter_code
_entity_poly.pdbx_strand_id
1 'polypeptide(L)'
;MQIQVFMGNAGDGHTNKLQSVQDRLDLAGQRAPIIQAGAYAEDGLLQMLEVRAAAGQREILVDDCSRQQILRVLEWQSCVEHEPRFEGLVIHLARKD
;
A
#
# COMPACT_ATOMS: atom_id res chain seq x y z
N MET A 1 -11.64 -0.35 -4.77
CA MET A 1 -10.34 -0.26 -4.07
C MET A 1 -10.46 0.54 -2.77
N GLN A 2 -9.70 0.17 -1.75
CA GLN A 2 -9.57 0.89 -0.47
C GLN A 2 -8.10 1.21 -0.18
N ILE A 3 -7.80 2.43 0.24
CA ILE A 3 -6.46 2.82 0.72
C ILE A 3 -6.52 3.10 2.22
N GLN A 4 -5.54 2.58 2.95
CA GLN A 4 -5.33 2.86 4.36
C GLN A 4 -3.98 3.53 4.54
N VAL A 5 -3.96 4.73 5.10
CA VAL A 5 -2.71 5.46 5.36
C VAL A 5 -2.40 5.40 6.85
N PHE A 6 -1.23 4.86 7.17
CA PHE A 6 -0.67 4.87 8.51
C PHE A 6 0.27 6.05 8.66
N MET A 7 -0.19 7.07 9.38
CA MET A 7 0.64 8.18 9.85
C MET A 7 1.20 7.81 11.23
N GLY A 8 2.52 7.84 11.39
CA GLY A 8 3.19 7.60 12.66
C GLY A 8 4.38 8.55 12.78
N ASN A 9 4.64 9.02 14.00
CA ASN A 9 5.84 9.75 14.39
C ASN A 9 6.84 8.73 14.95
N ALA A 10 8.14 8.94 14.75
CA ALA A 10 9.27 8.06 15.11
C ALA A 10 9.33 7.47 16.56
N GLY A 11 8.36 7.75 17.44
CA GLY A 11 8.27 7.19 18.80
C GLY A 11 7.37 5.94 18.93
N ASP A 12 6.37 5.74 18.07
CA ASP A 12 5.17 4.95 18.47
C ASP A 12 4.82 3.76 17.55
N GLY A 13 5.77 3.24 16.76
CA GLY A 13 5.54 2.01 16.01
C GLY A 13 4.88 2.21 14.64
N HIS A 14 5.53 2.97 13.77
CA HIS A 14 5.21 3.02 12.34
C HIS A 14 5.24 1.61 11.70
N THR A 15 6.33 0.88 11.95
CA THR A 15 6.49 -0.54 11.58
C THR A 15 5.43 -1.42 12.23
N ASN A 16 4.86 -1.03 13.38
CA ASN A 16 3.93 -1.86 14.14
C ASN A 16 2.57 -2.05 13.43
N LYS A 17 2.06 -1.04 12.70
CA LYS A 17 0.77 -1.18 11.99
C LYS A 17 0.88 -2.02 10.73
N LEU A 18 1.90 -1.81 9.90
CA LEU A 18 2.15 -2.70 8.76
C LEU A 18 2.48 -4.12 9.24
N GLN A 19 3.26 -4.26 10.32
CA GLN A 19 3.55 -5.56 10.92
C GLN A 19 2.28 -6.24 11.43
N SER A 20 1.37 -5.52 12.08
CA SER A 20 0.08 -6.08 12.52
C SER A 20 -0.77 -6.58 11.35
N VAL A 21 -0.75 -5.87 10.21
CA VAL A 21 -1.43 -6.33 8.99
C VAL A 21 -0.75 -7.58 8.42
N GLN A 22 0.59 -7.58 8.36
CA GLN A 22 1.39 -8.70 7.92
C GLN A 22 1.13 -9.96 8.77
N ASP A 23 1.18 -9.83 10.10
CA ASP A 23 0.93 -10.93 11.04
C ASP A 23 -0.48 -11.52 10.85
N ARG A 24 -1.48 -10.66 10.65
CA ARG A 24 -2.86 -11.07 10.37
C ARG A 24 -2.96 -11.83 9.05
N LEU A 25 -2.24 -11.40 8.00
CA LEU A 25 -2.22 -12.09 6.73
C LEU A 25 -1.54 -13.46 6.84
N ASP A 26 -0.41 -13.52 7.54
CA ASP A 26 0.34 -14.75 7.76
C ASP A 26 -0.49 -15.78 8.55
N LEU A 27 -1.22 -15.33 9.58
CA LEU A 27 -2.19 -16.17 10.32
C LEU A 27 -3.31 -16.70 9.43
N ALA A 28 -3.72 -15.94 8.41
CA ALA A 28 -4.71 -16.35 7.42
C ALA A 28 -4.12 -17.20 6.28
N GLY A 29 -2.82 -17.53 6.33
CA GLY A 29 -2.11 -18.27 5.28
C GLY A 29 -1.92 -17.46 3.99
N GLN A 30 -2.09 -16.14 4.04
CA GLN A 30 -1.93 -15.22 2.92
C GLN A 30 -0.58 -14.55 2.99
N ARG A 31 0.05 -14.32 1.84
CA ARG A 31 1.30 -13.56 1.76
C ARG A 31 1.07 -12.32 0.92
N ALA A 32 1.21 -11.14 1.53
CA ALA A 32 1.29 -9.88 0.81
C ALA A 32 2.76 -9.43 0.73
N PRO A 33 3.25 -8.98 -0.44
CA PRO A 33 4.57 -8.40 -0.52
C PRO A 33 4.59 -7.03 0.17
N ILE A 34 5.69 -6.73 0.85
CA ILE A 34 6.00 -5.39 1.32
C ILE A 34 6.81 -4.68 0.23
N ILE A 35 6.23 -3.63 -0.35
CA ILE A 35 6.88 -2.76 -1.32
C ILE A 35 7.58 -1.64 -0.54
N GLN A 36 8.86 -1.44 -0.80
CA GLN A 36 9.64 -0.33 -0.24
C GLN A 36 9.49 0.88 -1.16
N ALA A 37 8.62 1.84 -0.81
CA ALA A 37 8.32 2.99 -1.65
C ALA A 37 9.53 3.89 -1.89
N GLY A 38 10.49 3.95 -0.97
CA GLY A 38 11.73 4.70 -1.14
C GLY A 38 12.55 4.33 -2.37
N ALA A 39 12.33 3.13 -2.96
CA ALA A 39 13.00 2.69 -4.19
C ALA A 39 12.35 3.25 -5.48
N TYR A 40 11.22 3.95 -5.39
CA TYR A 40 10.43 4.37 -6.55
C TYR A 40 10.14 5.87 -6.52
N ALA A 41 10.07 6.50 -7.71
CA ALA A 41 9.40 7.79 -7.87
C ALA A 41 7.86 7.61 -7.78
N GLU A 42 7.07 8.69 -7.75
CA GLU A 42 5.62 8.63 -7.56
C GLU A 42 4.92 7.76 -8.62
N ASP A 43 5.21 7.99 -9.91
CA ASP A 43 4.61 7.20 -10.99
C ASP A 43 5.18 5.77 -11.05
N GLY A 44 6.44 5.59 -10.65
CA GLY A 44 7.05 4.26 -10.54
C GLY A 44 6.36 3.39 -9.47
N LEU A 45 5.96 4.01 -8.36
CA LEU A 45 5.18 3.33 -7.31
C LEU A 45 3.81 2.92 -7.85
N LEU A 46 3.10 3.81 -8.55
CA LEU A 46 1.80 3.47 -9.16
C LEU A 46 1.92 2.29 -10.13
N GLN A 47 2.90 2.32 -11.04
CA GLN A 47 3.12 1.23 -11.98
C GLN A 47 3.37 -0.10 -11.25
N MET A 48 4.13 -0.07 -10.15
CA MET A 48 4.38 -1.26 -9.35
C MET A 48 3.10 -1.80 -8.68
N LEU A 49 2.24 -0.91 -8.15
CA LEU A 49 0.94 -1.29 -7.58
C LEU A 49 0.01 -1.91 -8.62
N GLU A 50 -0.04 -1.36 -9.83
CA GLU A 50 -0.81 -1.91 -10.94
C GLU A 50 -0.32 -3.30 -11.34
N VAL A 51 1.00 -3.51 -11.44
CA VAL A 51 1.59 -4.82 -11.72
C VAL A 51 1.20 -5.85 -10.66
N ARG A 52 1.21 -5.46 -9.38
CA ARG A 52 0.80 -6.35 -8.28
C ARG A 52 -0.70 -6.68 -8.31
N ALA A 53 -1.54 -5.67 -8.55
CA ALA A 53 -2.98 -5.86 -8.69
C ALA A 53 -3.32 -6.77 -9.88
N ALA A 54 -2.65 -6.56 -11.03
CA ALA A 54 -2.80 -7.40 -12.22
C ALA A 54 -2.32 -8.85 -12.00
N ALA A 55 -1.33 -9.06 -11.13
CA ALA A 55 -0.89 -10.38 -10.68
C ALA A 55 -1.86 -11.06 -9.69
N GLY A 56 -3.02 -10.46 -9.41
CA GLY A 56 -4.06 -11.02 -8.56
C GLY A 56 -3.91 -10.70 -7.06
N GLN A 57 -2.94 -9.88 -6.67
CA GLN A 57 -2.81 -9.47 -5.27
C GLN A 57 -3.94 -8.51 -4.88
N ARG A 58 -4.58 -8.79 -3.73
CA ARG A 58 -5.72 -8.01 -3.22
C ARG A 58 -5.44 -7.31 -1.89
N GLU A 59 -4.39 -7.69 -1.17
CA GLU A 59 -3.78 -6.85 -0.14
C GLU A 59 -2.34 -6.55 -0.55
N ILE A 60 -1.96 -5.27 -0.53
CA ILE A 60 -0.60 -4.80 -0.82
C ILE A 60 -0.12 -3.92 0.34
N LEU A 61 1.06 -4.23 0.85
CA LEU A 61 1.72 -3.47 1.92
C LEU A 61 2.78 -2.58 1.29
N VAL A 62 2.80 -1.30 1.64
CA VAL A 62 3.77 -0.33 1.13
C VAL A 62 4.35 0.45 2.29
N ASP A 63 5.66 0.34 2.46
CA ASP A 63 6.43 0.99 3.51
C ASP A 63 7.27 2.15 2.96
N ASP A 64 7.76 3.01 3.83
CA ASP A 64 8.63 4.14 3.50
C ASP A 64 8.02 5.15 2.48
N CYS A 65 6.70 5.37 2.54
CA CYS A 65 6.01 6.25 1.59
C CYS A 65 6.25 7.74 1.89
N SER A 66 6.70 8.51 0.91
CA SER A 66 6.70 9.97 0.99
C SER A 66 5.28 10.55 0.96
N ARG A 67 5.11 11.80 1.41
CA ARG A 67 3.83 12.51 1.29
C ARG A 67 3.35 12.59 -0.17
N GLN A 68 4.26 12.81 -1.11
CA GLN A 68 3.91 12.91 -2.54
C GLN A 68 3.44 11.57 -3.10
N GLN A 69 4.11 10.48 -2.73
CA GLN A 69 3.71 9.12 -3.09
C GLN A 69 2.32 8.78 -2.54
N ILE A 70 2.04 9.11 -1.28
CA ILE A 70 0.71 8.89 -0.68
C ILE A 70 -0.37 9.66 -1.43
N LEU A 71 -0.15 10.95 -1.70
CA LEU A 71 -1.11 11.77 -2.44
C LEU A 71 -1.34 11.19 -3.84
N ARG A 72 -0.29 10.75 -4.52
CA ARG A 72 -0.39 10.14 -5.84
C ARG A 72 -1.24 8.86 -5.84
N VAL A 73 -1.07 8.01 -4.84
CA VAL A 73 -1.85 6.77 -4.71
C VAL A 73 -3.31 7.08 -4.36
N LEU A 74 -3.59 8.11 -3.55
CA LEU A 74 -4.94 8.58 -3.27
C LEU A 74 -5.62 9.18 -4.51
N GLU A 75 -4.92 9.97 -5.31
CA GLU A 75 -5.42 10.50 -6.60
C GLU A 75 -5.80 9.34 -7.54
N TRP A 76 -4.90 8.35 -7.66
CA TRP A 76 -5.15 7.17 -8.47
C TRP A 76 -6.41 6.42 -8.02
N GLN A 77 -6.70 6.32 -6.72
CA GLN A 77 -7.94 5.73 -6.22
C GLN A 77 -9.20 6.39 -6.78
N SER A 78 -9.22 7.72 -6.83
CA SER A 78 -10.34 8.45 -7.41
C SER A 78 -10.45 8.22 -8.91
N CYS A 79 -9.31 8.08 -9.63
CA CYS A 79 -9.33 7.81 -11.07
C CYS A 79 -9.88 6.43 -11.43
N VAL A 80 -9.64 5.42 -10.59
CA VAL A 80 -9.94 4.01 -10.91
C VAL A 80 -11.10 3.43 -10.10
N GLU A 81 -11.89 4.26 -9.43
CA GLU A 81 -12.93 3.84 -8.50
C GLU A 81 -13.98 2.89 -9.13
N HIS A 82 -14.26 3.06 -10.42
CA HIS A 82 -15.23 2.28 -11.19
C HIS A 82 -14.61 1.11 -11.96
N GLU A 83 -13.30 0.88 -11.85
CA GLU A 83 -12.63 -0.16 -12.61
C GLU A 83 -12.71 -1.53 -11.91
N PRO A 84 -13.36 -2.55 -12.52
CA PRO A 84 -13.56 -3.85 -11.88
C PRO A 84 -12.25 -4.56 -11.53
N ARG A 85 -11.16 -4.28 -12.26
CA ARG A 85 -9.86 -4.90 -11.99
C ARG A 85 -9.30 -4.55 -10.60
N PHE A 86 -9.71 -3.44 -9.99
CA PHE A 86 -9.30 -3.02 -8.65
C PHE A 86 -10.39 -3.23 -7.58
N GLU A 87 -11.44 -3.99 -7.91
CA GLU A 87 -12.42 -4.43 -6.92
C GLU A 87 -11.76 -5.30 -5.86
N GLY A 88 -12.12 -5.08 -4.59
CA GLY A 88 -11.55 -5.78 -3.43
C GLY A 88 -10.06 -5.50 -3.15
N LEU A 89 -9.38 -4.64 -3.93
CA LEU A 89 -7.99 -4.28 -3.66
C LEU A 89 -7.89 -3.36 -2.44
N VAL A 90 -7.07 -3.74 -1.47
CA VAL A 90 -6.69 -2.96 -0.29
C VAL A 90 -5.20 -2.66 -0.34
N ILE A 91 -4.84 -1.38 -0.16
CA ILE A 91 -3.45 -0.93 -0.13
C ILE A 91 -3.18 -0.23 1.20
N HIS A 92 -2.19 -0.73 1.93
CA HIS A 92 -1.76 -0.18 3.20
C HIS A 92 -0.48 0.63 2.97
N LEU A 93 -0.54 1.94 3.16
CA LEU A 93 0.57 2.86 2.95
C LEU A 93 1.08 3.34 4.31
N ALA A 94 2.36 3.13 4.61
CA ALA A 94 2.98 3.67 5.80
C ALA A 94 3.93 4.82 5.44
N ARG A 95 3.69 6.00 6.02
CA ARG A 95 4.36 7.25 5.64
C ARG A 95 5.74 7.35 6.27
N LYS A 96 6.83 7.46 5.50
CA LYS A 96 8.14 7.78 6.07
C LYS A 96 8.13 9.12 6.81
N ASP A 97 8.81 9.18 7.96
CA ASP A 97 8.90 10.39 8.79
C ASP A 97 9.36 11.61 7.97
#